data_AF-A0AB34K854-F1
#
_entry.id   AF-A0AB34K854-F1
#
_cell.length_a   1.000
_cell.length_b   1.000
_cell.length_c   1.000
_cell.angle_alpha   90.00
_cell.angle_beta   90.00
_cell.angle_gamma   90.00
#
_symmetry.space_group_name_H-M   'P 1'
#
loop_
_entity.id
_entity.type
_entity.pdbx_description
1 polymer ?
#
loop_
_entity_poly.entity_id
_entity_poly.type
_entity_poly.pdbx_seq_one_letter_code
_entity_poly.pdbx_strand_id
1 'polypeptide(L)'
;MLVLFGSQTGSAEEIARQVAEGAVRFHLPVRCVAMDEYDPRLLPTEQLVVCVASTTGEGEVPDNMRAFWRFLLRKDLPHGSLASLRHASFGLGDSSYPKFNYAAKRLHRRLEQLGSAALVPLGLGDDQDGLGVDHALRPWLSALWPAVLAVLPPPPSLLPIPESETLPPRYSVEPLAGAAGAPPAAAFDALRYTHCHGSDVSARRPFCARVLSNLRLTAEGAREVRHLSLSLRGSGLRYAAGDAVAVQPRNPRGATLDLLAALSLDAAAAVEIRAAAPHAPPLPAARWTVLELFSHHLDVFGVPRRPFFALLARFARHEAQRERLEEFGRVEGAAGLAEYCTRPRRTYAEVLRDFPSARPPLPYYLDLIPPLRARYFSIASSPRRHPEEVHLCVAVVRYQTMIKAPRFGVCSTFLASLRAPPSSDGESAPAASPEEGLDGAQEEAGDVVPIWLRKGCLSPPSDPTAPLLMVGPGTGVAPFRAFVQEREMALGEAALGEAVLFFGCRKRTEDYLYASEWQAHLARGSLNELHVAFSREQQHKVYVQHLMRAMGAKLWELLSSSNAHVYIAGASNQMPKAVRKAMHEVAVEHGQLDAAAADAFFKTLEARGRLQCETW
;
A
#
# COMPACT_ATOMS: atom_id res chain seq x y z
N MET A 1 -17.88 4.92 -22.73
CA MET A 1 -16.67 4.09 -22.55
C MET A 1 -16.46 3.79 -21.07
N LEU A 2 -16.16 2.55 -20.72
CA LEU A 2 -15.81 2.14 -19.35
C LEU A 2 -14.30 1.86 -19.26
N VAL A 3 -13.64 2.38 -18.24
CA VAL A 3 -12.25 2.06 -17.91
C VAL A 3 -12.22 1.43 -16.51
N LEU A 4 -11.72 0.20 -16.41
CA LEU A 4 -11.61 -0.55 -15.17
C LEU A 4 -10.15 -0.70 -14.78
N PHE A 5 -9.84 -0.52 -13.49
CA PHE A 5 -8.47 -0.75 -12.99
C PHE A 5 -8.37 -1.70 -11.80
N GLY A 6 -7.39 -2.59 -11.88
CA GLY A 6 -6.90 -3.40 -10.78
C GLY A 6 -5.51 -2.89 -10.36
N SER A 7 -5.37 -2.35 -9.16
CA SER A 7 -4.11 -1.77 -8.69
C SER A 7 -3.85 -1.98 -7.20
N GLN A 8 -2.61 -2.34 -6.87
CA GLN A 8 -2.16 -2.49 -5.48
C GLN A 8 -1.55 -1.19 -4.94
N THR A 9 -0.68 -0.58 -5.74
CA THR A 9 0.06 0.66 -5.44
C THR A 9 -0.37 1.78 -6.39
N GLY A 10 -1.53 1.64 -7.03
CA GLY A 10 -2.20 2.60 -7.90
C GLY A 10 -1.43 3.11 -9.13
N SER A 11 -0.35 2.44 -9.56
CA SER A 11 0.22 2.69 -10.89
C SER A 11 -0.78 2.36 -12.02
N ALA A 12 -1.57 1.30 -11.86
CA ALA A 12 -2.58 0.92 -12.86
C ALA A 12 -3.75 1.91 -12.88
N GLU A 13 -4.10 2.45 -11.71
CA GLU A 13 -5.10 3.52 -11.55
C GLU A 13 -4.65 4.80 -12.29
N GLU A 14 -3.38 5.19 -12.20
CA GLU A 14 -2.83 6.33 -12.94
C GLU A 14 -2.90 6.14 -14.45
N ILE A 15 -2.54 4.96 -14.97
CA ILE A 15 -2.66 4.66 -16.41
C ILE A 15 -4.13 4.67 -16.85
N ALA A 16 -5.03 4.08 -16.06
CA ALA A 16 -6.46 4.12 -16.33
C ALA A 16 -7.02 5.56 -16.37
N ARG A 17 -6.48 6.47 -15.55
CA ARG A 17 -6.80 7.90 -15.62
C ARG A 17 -6.30 8.54 -16.90
N GLN A 18 -5.07 8.25 -17.35
CA GLN A 18 -4.58 8.75 -18.64
C GLN A 18 -5.46 8.30 -19.81
N VAL A 19 -5.94 7.05 -19.77
CA VAL A 19 -6.94 6.57 -20.75
C VAL A 19 -8.23 7.37 -20.64
N ALA A 20 -8.75 7.62 -19.44
CA ALA A 20 -9.96 8.40 -19.26
C ALA A 20 -9.82 9.86 -19.74
N GLU A 21 -8.67 10.49 -19.50
CA GLU A 21 -8.35 11.84 -20.00
C GLU A 21 -8.34 11.88 -21.52
N GLY A 22 -7.77 10.87 -22.18
CA GLY A 22 -7.84 10.79 -23.64
C GLY A 22 -9.27 10.69 -24.17
N ALA A 23 -10.16 9.96 -23.48
CA ALA A 23 -11.57 9.92 -23.85
C ALA A 23 -12.25 11.30 -23.71
N VAL A 24 -11.92 12.05 -22.65
CA VAL A 24 -12.40 13.43 -22.45
C VAL A 24 -11.91 14.34 -23.58
N ARG A 25 -10.67 14.19 -24.05
CA ARG A 25 -10.14 14.96 -25.20
C ARG A 25 -10.94 14.75 -26.47
N PHE A 26 -11.50 13.56 -26.66
CA PHE A 26 -12.39 13.24 -27.79
C PHE A 26 -13.88 13.47 -27.48
N HIS A 27 -14.21 14.16 -26.38
CA HIS A 27 -15.59 14.42 -25.93
C HIS A 27 -16.42 13.14 -25.73
N LEU A 28 -15.76 12.02 -25.43
CA LEU A 28 -16.42 10.74 -25.19
C LEU A 28 -16.85 10.62 -23.73
N PRO A 29 -18.09 10.16 -23.45
CA PRO A 29 -18.51 9.89 -22.09
C PRO A 29 -17.69 8.72 -21.52
N VAL A 30 -17.01 8.97 -20.40
CA VAL A 30 -16.12 7.99 -19.77
C VAL A 30 -16.41 7.81 -18.28
N ARG A 31 -16.38 6.56 -17.84
CA ARG A 31 -16.36 6.17 -16.42
C ARG A 31 -15.04 5.45 -16.14
N CYS A 32 -14.30 5.89 -15.13
CA CYS A 32 -13.07 5.24 -14.69
C CYS A 32 -13.26 4.74 -13.26
N VAL A 33 -13.29 3.41 -13.08
CA VAL A 33 -13.77 2.78 -11.85
C VAL A 33 -12.82 1.65 -11.41
N ALA A 34 -12.62 1.50 -10.10
CA ALA A 34 -11.90 0.35 -9.57
C ALA A 34 -12.70 -0.95 -9.82
N MET A 35 -12.02 -2.06 -10.07
CA MET A 35 -12.70 -3.31 -10.41
C MET A 35 -13.62 -3.86 -9.30
N ASP A 36 -13.36 -3.55 -8.03
CA ASP A 36 -14.17 -3.92 -6.87
C ASP A 36 -15.37 -2.99 -6.61
N GLU A 37 -15.40 -1.83 -7.26
CA GLU A 37 -16.52 -0.88 -7.20
C GLU A 37 -17.50 -1.05 -8.37
N TYR A 38 -17.15 -1.87 -9.36
CA TYR A 38 -17.97 -2.14 -10.54
C TYR A 38 -18.70 -3.48 -10.41
N ASP A 39 -19.99 -3.50 -10.74
CA ASP A 39 -20.77 -4.74 -10.79
C ASP A 39 -20.51 -5.51 -12.09
N PRO A 40 -19.78 -6.64 -12.05
CA PRO A 40 -19.41 -7.37 -13.26
C PRO A 40 -20.61 -7.96 -14.02
N ARG A 41 -21.80 -8.04 -13.40
CA ARG A 41 -23.04 -8.46 -14.07
C ARG A 41 -23.48 -7.49 -15.17
N LEU A 42 -23.00 -6.25 -15.13
CA LEU A 42 -23.32 -5.22 -16.10
C LEU A 42 -22.41 -5.27 -17.34
N LEU A 43 -21.30 -6.05 -17.34
CA LEU A 43 -20.39 -6.14 -18.49
C LEU A 43 -21.07 -6.43 -19.84
N PRO A 44 -22.09 -7.32 -19.95
CA PRO A 44 -22.78 -7.56 -21.21
C PRO A 44 -23.51 -6.33 -21.79
N THR A 45 -23.81 -5.35 -20.93
CA THR A 45 -24.50 -4.10 -21.33
C THR A 45 -23.54 -3.01 -21.80
N GLU A 46 -22.24 -3.17 -21.56
CA GLU A 46 -21.22 -2.23 -21.99
C GLU A 46 -20.86 -2.45 -23.45
N GLN A 47 -20.65 -1.36 -24.21
CA GLN A 47 -20.19 -1.45 -25.60
C GLN A 47 -18.67 -1.60 -25.68
N LEU A 48 -17.94 -0.91 -24.79
CA LEU A 48 -16.49 -0.86 -24.78
C LEU A 48 -15.95 -0.77 -23.35
N VAL A 49 -15.06 -1.70 -23.00
CA VAL A 49 -14.30 -1.68 -21.75
C VAL A 49 -12.79 -1.64 -22.00
N VAL A 50 -12.08 -0.80 -21.26
CA VAL A 50 -10.61 -0.82 -21.21
C VAL A 50 -10.17 -1.25 -19.81
N CYS A 51 -9.44 -2.36 -19.72
CA CYS A 51 -8.99 -2.92 -18.46
C CYS A 51 -7.49 -2.66 -18.24
N VAL A 52 -7.13 -2.01 -17.14
CA VAL A 52 -5.73 -1.78 -16.75
C VAL A 52 -5.44 -2.53 -15.45
N ALA A 53 -4.49 -3.46 -15.46
CA ALA A 53 -4.25 -4.30 -14.27
C ALA A 53 -2.76 -4.46 -13.98
N SER A 54 -2.35 -4.19 -12.73
CA SER A 54 -1.02 -4.58 -12.24
C SER A 54 -1.01 -6.05 -11.81
N THR A 55 0.16 -6.69 -11.84
CA THR A 55 0.36 -8.01 -11.21
C THR A 55 1.01 -7.83 -9.83
N THR A 56 0.55 -8.57 -8.82
CA THR A 56 1.07 -8.50 -7.43
C THR A 56 1.76 -9.79 -7.02
N GLY A 57 2.70 -9.69 -6.07
CA GLY A 57 3.40 -10.84 -5.50
C GLY A 57 3.93 -11.82 -6.56
N GLU A 58 3.67 -13.10 -6.36
CA GLU A 58 4.06 -14.18 -7.28
C GLU A 58 2.96 -14.43 -8.33
N GLY A 59 2.55 -13.39 -9.05
CA GLY A 59 1.57 -13.47 -10.14
C GLY A 59 0.10 -13.44 -9.71
N GLU A 60 -0.20 -12.85 -8.56
CA GLU A 60 -1.56 -12.64 -8.10
C GLU A 60 -2.21 -11.42 -8.77
N VAL A 61 -3.55 -11.35 -8.65
CA VAL A 61 -4.30 -10.15 -9.02
C VAL A 61 -4.28 -9.17 -7.84
N PRO A 62 -4.37 -7.86 -8.09
CA PRO A 62 -4.50 -6.86 -7.03
C PRO A 62 -5.73 -7.09 -6.16
N ASP A 63 -5.67 -6.63 -4.90
CA ASP A 63 -6.76 -6.84 -3.95
C ASP A 63 -8.09 -6.27 -4.48
N ASN A 64 -8.05 -5.05 -5.04
CA ASN A 64 -9.21 -4.37 -5.63
C ASN A 64 -9.69 -4.98 -6.96
N MET A 65 -9.08 -6.09 -7.42
CA MET A 65 -9.50 -6.86 -8.59
C MET A 65 -10.05 -8.25 -8.20
N ARG A 66 -9.79 -8.73 -6.97
CA ARG A 66 -10.00 -10.13 -6.57
C ARG A 66 -11.47 -10.57 -6.71
N ALA A 67 -12.43 -9.75 -6.28
CA ALA A 67 -13.86 -10.06 -6.36
C ALA A 67 -14.35 -10.13 -7.82
N PHE A 68 -14.00 -9.13 -8.63
CA PHE A 68 -14.27 -9.08 -10.06
C PHE A 68 -13.68 -10.28 -10.80
N TRP A 69 -12.41 -10.62 -10.51
CA TRP A 69 -11.73 -11.75 -11.10
C TRP A 69 -12.39 -13.09 -10.74
N ARG A 70 -12.77 -13.28 -9.48
CA ARG A 70 -13.50 -14.48 -9.02
C ARG A 70 -14.84 -14.63 -9.75
N PHE A 71 -15.56 -13.54 -9.97
CA PHE A 71 -16.79 -13.56 -10.75
C PHE A 71 -16.55 -14.05 -12.18
N LEU A 72 -15.57 -13.49 -12.89
CA LEU A 72 -15.25 -13.88 -14.26
C LEU A 72 -14.80 -15.34 -14.39
N LEU A 73 -14.24 -15.93 -13.34
CA LEU A 73 -13.81 -17.33 -13.31
C LEU A 73 -14.94 -18.34 -13.08
N ARG A 74 -16.18 -17.90 -12.82
CA ARG A 74 -17.30 -18.81 -12.64
C ARG A 74 -17.53 -19.65 -13.90
N LYS A 75 -17.78 -20.95 -13.70
CA LYS A 75 -17.97 -21.93 -14.79
C LYS A 75 -19.34 -21.84 -15.45
N ASP A 76 -20.31 -21.22 -14.80
CA ASP A 76 -21.69 -21.07 -15.27
C ASP A 76 -21.89 -19.83 -16.16
N LEU A 77 -20.84 -19.05 -16.41
CA LEU A 77 -20.89 -17.93 -17.37
C LEU A 77 -20.90 -18.45 -18.81
N PRO A 78 -21.89 -18.10 -19.64
CA PRO A 78 -21.94 -18.52 -21.04
C PRO A 78 -20.75 -17.98 -21.86
N HIS A 79 -20.20 -18.79 -22.76
CA HIS A 79 -19.06 -18.45 -23.63
C HIS A 79 -19.28 -17.26 -24.57
N GLY A 80 -20.54 -16.86 -24.84
CA GLY A 80 -20.88 -15.68 -25.65
C GLY A 80 -21.47 -14.53 -24.84
N SER A 81 -21.39 -14.59 -23.50
CA SER A 81 -21.99 -13.57 -22.62
C SER A 81 -21.46 -12.15 -22.86
N LEU A 82 -20.27 -12.01 -23.45
CA LEU A 82 -19.64 -10.73 -23.78
C LEU A 82 -19.48 -10.55 -25.30
N ALA A 83 -20.26 -11.24 -26.14
CA ALA A 83 -20.13 -11.18 -27.61
C ALA A 83 -20.30 -9.76 -28.21
N SER A 84 -21.13 -8.93 -27.59
CA SER A 84 -21.34 -7.52 -27.97
C SER A 84 -20.23 -6.59 -27.47
N LEU A 85 -19.42 -7.02 -26.50
CA LEU A 85 -18.42 -6.20 -25.85
C LEU A 85 -17.14 -6.12 -26.69
N ARG A 86 -16.67 -4.90 -26.91
CA ARG A 86 -15.30 -4.63 -27.33
C ARG A 86 -14.42 -4.41 -26.11
N HIS A 87 -13.21 -4.94 -26.11
CA HIS A 87 -12.27 -4.71 -25.01
C HIS A 87 -10.89 -4.28 -25.47
N ALA A 88 -10.19 -3.56 -24.59
CA ALA A 88 -8.75 -3.44 -24.67
C ALA A 88 -8.15 -3.72 -23.29
N SER A 89 -6.88 -4.12 -23.24
CA SER A 89 -6.22 -4.37 -21.95
C SER A 89 -4.78 -3.89 -21.95
N PHE A 90 -4.37 -3.34 -20.81
CA PHE A 90 -2.98 -2.96 -20.55
C PHE A 90 -2.54 -3.54 -19.21
N GLY A 91 -1.41 -4.25 -19.22
CA GLY A 91 -0.81 -4.84 -18.03
C GLY A 91 0.35 -4.00 -17.50
N LEU A 92 0.48 -3.95 -16.18
CA LEU A 92 1.70 -3.51 -15.51
C LEU A 92 2.36 -4.71 -14.82
N GLY A 93 3.62 -4.96 -15.14
CA GLY A 93 4.41 -6.03 -14.55
C GLY A 93 5.89 -5.65 -14.47
N ASP A 94 6.67 -6.59 -13.98
CA ASP A 94 8.13 -6.48 -13.83
C ASP A 94 8.73 -7.77 -14.39
N SER A 95 9.57 -7.67 -15.42
CA SER A 95 10.16 -8.83 -16.11
C SER A 95 11.18 -9.60 -15.27
N SER A 96 11.62 -9.07 -14.13
CA SER A 96 12.44 -9.81 -13.16
C SER A 96 11.63 -10.88 -12.41
N TYR A 97 10.30 -10.82 -12.46
CA TYR A 97 9.41 -11.83 -11.88
C TYR A 97 9.02 -12.89 -12.93
N PRO A 98 9.03 -14.19 -12.58
CA PRO A 98 8.67 -15.26 -13.53
C PRO A 98 7.27 -15.11 -14.13
N LYS A 99 6.33 -14.57 -13.37
CA LYS A 99 4.94 -14.34 -13.78
C LYS A 99 4.73 -12.89 -14.28
N PHE A 100 5.56 -12.47 -15.23
CA PHE A 100 5.48 -11.16 -15.86
C PHE A 100 4.09 -10.87 -16.45
N ASN A 101 3.44 -9.78 -16.00
CA ASN A 101 2.13 -9.31 -16.45
C ASN A 101 0.98 -10.34 -16.33
N TYR A 102 1.12 -11.32 -15.44
CA TYR A 102 0.24 -12.49 -15.41
C TYR A 102 -1.23 -12.16 -15.12
N ALA A 103 -1.52 -11.17 -14.28
CA ALA A 103 -2.89 -10.74 -13.98
C ALA A 103 -3.61 -10.23 -15.24
N ALA A 104 -3.00 -9.29 -15.96
CA ALA A 104 -3.56 -8.72 -17.18
C ALA A 104 -3.64 -9.76 -18.32
N LYS A 105 -2.62 -10.61 -18.49
CA LYS A 105 -2.63 -11.71 -19.46
C LYS A 105 -3.76 -12.70 -19.23
N ARG A 106 -4.12 -12.98 -17.97
CA ARG A 106 -5.24 -13.85 -17.63
C ARG A 106 -6.58 -13.16 -17.83
N LEU A 107 -6.68 -11.90 -17.43
CA LEU A 107 -7.89 -11.11 -17.62
C LEU A 107 -8.24 -11.00 -19.10
N HIS A 108 -7.28 -10.59 -19.94
CA HIS A 108 -7.46 -10.42 -21.38
C HIS A 108 -7.97 -11.71 -22.04
N ARG A 109 -7.26 -12.83 -21.82
CA ARG A 109 -7.66 -14.14 -22.34
C ARG A 109 -9.04 -14.58 -21.84
N ARG A 110 -9.38 -14.29 -20.59
CA ARG A 110 -10.68 -14.68 -20.04
C ARG A 110 -11.84 -13.89 -20.63
N LEU A 111 -11.64 -12.60 -20.93
CA LEU A 111 -12.65 -11.78 -21.62
C LEU A 111 -12.90 -12.34 -23.03
N GLU A 112 -11.85 -12.68 -23.77
CA GLU A 112 -11.95 -13.32 -25.10
C GLU A 112 -12.69 -14.68 -25.02
N GLN A 113 -12.39 -15.52 -24.02
CA GLN A 113 -13.09 -16.79 -23.80
C GLN A 113 -14.59 -16.64 -23.50
N LEU A 114 -15.02 -15.47 -23.03
CA LEU A 114 -16.42 -15.10 -22.79
C LEU A 114 -17.06 -14.37 -23.99
N GLY A 115 -16.32 -14.22 -25.10
CA GLY A 115 -16.83 -13.78 -26.39
C GLY A 115 -16.48 -12.34 -26.77
N SER A 116 -15.79 -11.57 -25.93
CA SER A 116 -15.45 -10.19 -26.27
C SER A 116 -14.39 -10.12 -27.37
N ALA A 117 -14.43 -9.06 -28.17
CA ALA A 117 -13.44 -8.83 -29.24
C ALA A 117 -12.44 -7.74 -28.84
N ALA A 118 -11.15 -8.07 -28.90
CA ALA A 118 -10.07 -7.14 -28.59
C ALA A 118 -9.95 -6.06 -29.68
N LEU A 119 -9.92 -4.78 -29.27
CA LEU A 119 -9.66 -3.64 -30.18
C LEU A 119 -8.21 -3.57 -30.62
N VAL A 120 -7.30 -3.86 -29.70
CA VAL A 120 -5.85 -3.80 -29.89
C VAL A 120 -5.21 -4.95 -29.11
N PRO A 121 -3.99 -5.39 -29.51
CA PRO A 121 -3.24 -6.37 -28.73
C PRO A 121 -3.03 -5.92 -27.28
N LEU A 122 -2.94 -6.89 -26.36
CA LEU A 122 -2.63 -6.64 -24.95
C LEU A 122 -1.30 -5.89 -24.83
N GLY A 123 -1.34 -4.69 -24.22
CA GLY A 123 -0.13 -3.96 -23.85
C GLY A 123 0.53 -4.56 -22.60
N LEU A 124 1.85 -4.64 -22.59
CA LEU A 124 2.64 -5.25 -21.51
C LEU A 124 3.69 -4.25 -21.01
N GLY A 125 3.32 -3.40 -20.05
CA GLY A 125 4.26 -2.50 -19.39
C GLY A 125 5.24 -3.25 -18.51
N ASP A 126 6.52 -2.85 -18.57
CA ASP A 126 7.61 -3.41 -17.78
C ASP A 126 8.27 -2.35 -16.91
N ASP A 127 8.28 -2.56 -15.59
CA ASP A 127 8.92 -1.65 -14.63
C ASP A 127 10.46 -1.71 -14.70
N GLN A 128 11.03 -2.75 -15.33
CA GLN A 128 12.49 -2.89 -15.51
C GLN A 128 13.02 -2.19 -16.77
N ASP A 129 12.15 -1.73 -17.66
CA ASP A 129 12.56 -1.03 -18.88
C ASP A 129 13.20 0.34 -18.53
N GLY A 130 14.16 0.80 -19.34
CA GLY A 130 14.82 2.10 -19.14
C GLY A 130 13.86 3.30 -19.24
N LEU A 131 12.77 3.17 -20.00
CA LEU A 131 11.66 4.11 -20.08
C LEU A 131 10.46 3.66 -19.21
N GLY A 132 10.62 2.56 -18.47
CA GLY A 132 9.58 1.91 -17.68
C GLY A 132 8.35 1.54 -18.50
N VAL A 133 7.18 1.62 -17.85
CA VAL A 133 5.88 1.29 -18.47
C VAL A 133 5.57 2.12 -19.72
N ASP A 134 6.17 3.30 -19.88
CA ASP A 134 5.93 4.19 -21.02
C ASP A 134 6.37 3.58 -22.35
N HIS A 135 7.40 2.72 -22.33
CA HIS A 135 7.89 2.01 -23.52
C HIS A 135 6.76 1.26 -24.23
N ALA A 136 5.96 0.51 -23.47
CA ALA A 136 4.81 -0.23 -23.99
C ALA A 136 3.53 0.62 -24.04
N LEU A 137 3.34 1.57 -23.13
CA LEU A 137 2.10 2.34 -23.00
C LEU A 137 1.86 3.24 -24.20
N ARG A 138 2.88 3.94 -24.72
CA ARG A 138 2.69 4.92 -25.80
C ARG A 138 2.29 4.28 -27.13
N PRO A 139 2.98 3.25 -27.65
CA PRO A 139 2.54 2.55 -28.86
C PRO A 139 1.13 1.98 -28.67
N TRP A 140 0.83 1.48 -27.47
CA TRP A 140 -0.49 0.95 -27.15
C TRP A 140 -1.58 2.03 -27.17
N LEU A 141 -1.36 3.21 -26.59
CA LEU A 141 -2.30 4.34 -26.65
C LEU A 141 -2.49 4.85 -28.09
N SER A 142 -1.41 4.90 -28.88
CA SER A 142 -1.44 5.29 -30.30
C SER A 142 -2.29 4.34 -31.14
N ALA A 143 -2.22 3.03 -30.86
CA ALA A 143 -3.10 2.03 -31.48
C ALA A 143 -4.53 2.08 -30.93
N LEU A 144 -4.69 2.35 -29.63
CA LEU A 144 -5.98 2.34 -28.94
C LEU A 144 -6.93 3.40 -29.51
N TRP A 145 -6.48 4.65 -29.61
CA TRP A 145 -7.39 5.77 -29.91
C TRP A 145 -8.09 5.66 -31.27
N PRO A 146 -7.41 5.36 -32.38
CA PRO A 146 -8.09 5.11 -33.66
C PRO A 146 -9.14 3.99 -33.57
N ALA A 147 -8.82 2.90 -32.84
CA ALA A 147 -9.74 1.78 -32.66
C ALA A 147 -10.95 2.14 -31.79
N VAL A 148 -10.75 2.94 -30.74
CA VAL A 148 -11.83 3.46 -29.88
C VAL A 148 -12.75 4.37 -30.68
N LEU A 149 -12.20 5.30 -31.46
CA LEU A 149 -12.98 6.26 -32.25
C LEU A 149 -13.77 5.59 -33.38
N ALA A 150 -13.29 4.45 -33.90
CA ALA A 150 -14.03 3.65 -34.86
C ALA A 150 -15.29 2.99 -34.25
N VAL A 151 -15.29 2.71 -32.95
CA VAL A 151 -16.42 2.11 -32.22
C VAL A 151 -17.32 3.18 -31.59
N LEU A 152 -16.71 4.22 -31.04
CA LEU A 152 -17.36 5.35 -30.37
C LEU A 152 -16.92 6.66 -31.04
N PRO A 153 -17.53 7.04 -32.17
CA PRO A 153 -17.17 8.28 -32.86
C PRO A 153 -17.52 9.50 -32.00
N PRO A 154 -16.69 10.56 -32.04
CA PRO A 154 -16.96 11.79 -31.31
C PRO A 154 -18.17 12.53 -31.91
N PRO A 155 -18.82 13.44 -31.15
CA PRO A 155 -19.88 14.29 -31.69
C PRO A 155 -19.37 15.08 -32.92
N PRO A 156 -20.06 15.06 -34.07
CA PRO A 156 -19.58 15.68 -35.31
C PRO A 156 -19.31 17.19 -35.21
N SER A 157 -19.95 17.86 -34.26
CA SER A 157 -19.85 19.30 -34.04
C SER A 157 -18.70 19.74 -33.14
N LEU A 158 -17.95 18.79 -32.54
CA LEU A 158 -16.88 19.09 -31.58
C LEU A 158 -15.53 18.59 -32.10
N LEU A 159 -14.57 19.50 -32.21
CA LEU A 159 -13.17 19.14 -32.50
C LEU A 159 -12.51 18.53 -31.25
N PRO A 160 -11.61 17.55 -31.40
CA PRO A 160 -10.83 17.03 -30.27
C PRO A 160 -10.05 18.14 -29.56
N ILE A 161 -10.01 18.08 -28.22
CA ILE A 161 -9.24 19.01 -27.39
C ILE A 161 -7.74 18.72 -27.60
N PRO A 162 -6.95 19.66 -28.16
CA PRO A 162 -5.53 19.45 -28.46
C PRO A 162 -4.72 19.07 -27.21
N GLU A 163 -3.71 18.22 -27.36
CA GLU A 163 -2.81 17.85 -26.24
C GLU A 163 -2.12 19.06 -25.58
N SER A 164 -1.95 20.15 -26.33
CA SER A 164 -1.40 21.41 -25.83
C SER A 164 -2.32 22.15 -24.86
N GLU A 165 -3.63 21.89 -24.90
CA GLU A 165 -4.64 22.51 -24.06
C GLU A 165 -4.85 21.73 -22.76
N THR A 166 -5.02 22.47 -21.66
CA THR A 166 -5.35 21.92 -20.35
C THR A 166 -6.81 21.47 -20.31
N LEU A 167 -7.03 20.22 -19.92
CA LEU A 167 -8.38 19.76 -19.60
C LEU A 167 -8.92 20.51 -18.37
N PRO A 168 -10.25 20.71 -18.28
CA PRO A 168 -10.86 21.28 -17.08
C PRO A 168 -10.55 20.40 -15.86
N PRO A 169 -10.41 20.99 -14.66
CA PRO A 169 -10.09 20.23 -13.46
C PRO A 169 -11.24 19.27 -13.12
N ARG A 170 -10.90 18.09 -12.56
CA ARG A 170 -11.92 17.08 -12.20
C ARG A 170 -12.77 17.48 -11.00
N TYR A 171 -12.33 18.47 -10.25
CA TYR A 171 -13.00 19.00 -9.08
C TYR A 171 -13.24 20.48 -9.24
N SER A 172 -14.34 20.97 -8.70
CA SER A 172 -14.49 22.39 -8.38
C SER A 172 -14.11 22.61 -6.92
N VAL A 173 -13.44 23.72 -6.65
CA VAL A 173 -13.08 24.14 -5.30
C VAL A 173 -13.62 25.55 -5.11
N GLU A 174 -14.63 25.67 -4.27
CA GLU A 174 -15.34 26.92 -4.02
C GLU A 174 -14.97 27.46 -2.63
N PRO A 175 -14.52 28.72 -2.52
CA PRO A 175 -14.23 29.32 -1.23
C PRO A 175 -15.52 29.52 -0.42
N LEU A 176 -15.46 29.20 0.88
CA LEU A 176 -16.57 29.41 1.81
C LEU A 176 -16.34 30.72 2.58
N ALA A 177 -17.22 31.70 2.39
CA ALA A 177 -17.14 32.98 3.09
C ALA A 177 -17.76 32.92 4.50
N GLY A 178 -17.05 33.47 5.51
CA GLY A 178 -17.58 33.73 6.87
C GLY A 178 -17.32 32.65 7.93
N ALA A 179 -17.48 33.02 9.21
CA ALA A 179 -17.24 32.15 10.37
C ALA A 179 -18.14 30.89 10.44
N ALA A 180 -19.28 30.90 9.75
CA ALA A 180 -20.18 29.74 9.61
C ALA A 180 -19.73 28.73 8.52
N GLY A 181 -18.70 29.08 7.74
CA GLY A 181 -18.13 28.27 6.65
C GLY A 181 -16.92 27.42 7.05
N ALA A 182 -16.23 27.75 8.15
CA ALA A 182 -15.11 26.97 8.64
C ALA A 182 -15.59 25.56 9.06
N PRO A 183 -14.91 24.47 8.66
CA PRO A 183 -15.16 23.18 9.27
C PRO A 183 -14.96 23.32 10.79
N PRO A 184 -15.81 22.72 11.64
CA PRO A 184 -15.59 22.78 13.08
C PRO A 184 -14.17 22.28 13.38
N ALA A 185 -13.40 23.00 14.22
CA ALA A 185 -12.00 22.67 14.52
C ALA A 185 -11.80 21.21 15.00
N ALA A 186 -12.85 20.59 15.56
CA ALA A 186 -12.88 19.21 16.02
C ALA A 186 -13.52 18.20 15.04
N ALA A 187 -13.99 18.64 13.86
CA ALA A 187 -14.82 17.82 12.98
C ALA A 187 -14.07 16.71 12.25
N PHE A 188 -12.77 16.88 12.00
CA PHE A 188 -12.01 15.86 11.28
C PHE A 188 -11.56 14.72 12.19
N ASP A 189 -10.95 15.00 13.35
CA ASP A 189 -10.26 13.96 14.11
C ASP A 189 -11.18 13.09 14.99
N ALA A 190 -12.30 13.62 15.48
CA ALA A 190 -13.18 12.89 16.40
C ALA A 190 -14.59 12.65 15.86
N LEU A 191 -15.25 13.63 15.24
CA LEU A 191 -16.71 13.55 15.00
C LEU A 191 -17.11 12.86 13.68
N ARG A 192 -16.28 12.85 12.64
CA ARG A 192 -16.65 12.19 11.36
C ARG A 192 -16.34 10.69 11.30
N TYR A 193 -15.39 10.22 12.10
CA TYR A 193 -14.85 8.86 12.04
C TYR A 193 -15.26 7.97 13.22
N THR A 194 -15.88 8.51 14.27
CA THR A 194 -16.33 7.73 15.44
C THR A 194 -17.73 7.16 15.28
N HIS A 195 -18.49 7.56 14.25
CA HIS A 195 -19.86 7.08 14.01
C HIS A 195 -19.95 5.80 13.15
N CYS A 196 -18.83 5.24 12.68
CA CYS A 196 -18.84 3.96 11.97
C CYS A 196 -18.56 2.80 12.93
N HIS A 197 -19.38 1.74 12.85
CA HIS A 197 -19.28 0.57 13.70
C HIS A 197 -19.31 -0.71 12.86
N GLY A 198 -18.57 -1.73 13.28
CA GLY A 198 -18.59 -3.07 12.69
C GLY A 198 -18.25 -3.06 11.19
N SER A 199 -19.16 -3.62 10.37
CA SER A 199 -18.98 -3.77 8.92
C SER A 199 -18.94 -2.47 8.13
N ASP A 200 -19.36 -1.35 8.73
CA ASP A 200 -19.36 -0.04 8.07
C ASP A 200 -17.95 0.59 7.98
N VAL A 201 -17.03 0.12 8.81
CA VAL A 201 -15.65 0.62 8.84
C VAL A 201 -14.93 0.18 7.58
N SER A 202 -14.41 1.16 6.83
CA SER A 202 -13.75 0.94 5.55
C SER A 202 -12.76 2.05 5.23
N ALA A 203 -12.03 1.95 4.12
CA ALA A 203 -11.15 3.02 3.63
C ALA A 203 -11.87 4.37 3.46
N ARG A 204 -13.17 4.37 3.17
CA ARG A 204 -14.00 5.58 3.01
C ARG A 204 -14.56 6.10 4.33
N ARG A 205 -14.69 5.22 5.33
CA ARG A 205 -15.21 5.52 6.67
C ARG A 205 -14.31 4.83 7.71
N PRO A 206 -13.05 5.27 7.88
CA PRO A 206 -12.14 4.66 8.83
C PRO A 206 -12.60 4.91 10.26
N PHE A 207 -12.24 4.01 11.17
CA PHE A 207 -12.46 4.15 12.60
C PHE A 207 -11.28 4.89 13.24
N CYS A 208 -11.54 5.95 14.00
CA CYS A 208 -10.49 6.65 14.75
C CYS A 208 -10.12 5.90 16.03
N ALA A 209 -9.08 5.07 15.96
CA ALA A 209 -8.58 4.34 17.11
C ALA A 209 -7.69 5.22 17.98
N ARG A 210 -7.96 5.22 19.29
CA ARG A 210 -7.12 5.92 20.27
C ARG A 210 -5.81 5.17 20.48
N VAL A 211 -4.70 5.88 20.51
CA VAL A 211 -3.37 5.35 20.84
C VAL A 211 -3.31 5.08 22.34
N LEU A 212 -3.10 3.83 22.71
CA LEU A 212 -2.96 3.37 24.09
C LEU A 212 -1.50 3.31 24.53
N SER A 213 -0.60 2.94 23.63
CA SER A 213 0.84 2.88 23.89
C SER A 213 1.63 3.23 22.62
N ASN A 214 2.80 3.83 22.78
CA ASN A 214 3.75 4.10 21.70
C ASN A 214 5.19 4.01 22.22
N LEU A 215 5.75 2.80 22.21
CA LEU A 215 7.02 2.48 22.86
C LEU A 215 8.11 2.23 21.83
N ARG A 216 9.31 2.79 22.05
CA ARG A 216 10.49 2.45 21.24
C ARG A 216 11.05 1.10 21.70
N LEU A 217 11.19 0.16 20.75
CA LEU A 217 11.70 -1.20 20.99
C LEU A 217 13.22 -1.34 20.80
N THR A 218 13.86 -0.34 20.20
CA THR A 218 15.28 -0.39 19.84
C THR A 218 16.10 0.62 20.62
N ALA A 219 17.37 0.31 20.86
CA ALA A 219 18.28 1.21 21.54
C ALA A 219 18.45 2.55 20.79
N GLU A 220 18.89 3.58 21.50
CA GLU A 220 19.30 4.84 20.88
C GLU A 220 20.45 4.62 19.86
N GLY A 221 20.47 5.42 18.79
CA GLY A 221 21.42 5.25 17.68
C GLY A 221 21.12 4.09 16.71
N ALA A 222 20.35 3.08 17.13
CA ALA A 222 19.83 2.05 16.22
C ALA A 222 18.68 2.59 15.35
N ARG A 223 18.29 1.82 14.31
CA ARG A 223 17.08 2.13 13.54
C ARG A 223 15.89 2.06 14.50
N GLU A 224 15.13 3.15 14.58
CA GLU A 224 13.98 3.24 15.45
C GLU A 224 12.88 2.28 14.99
N VAL A 225 12.46 1.38 15.89
CA VAL A 225 11.28 0.52 15.71
C VAL A 225 10.37 0.74 16.91
N ARG A 226 9.08 0.91 16.67
CA ARG A 226 8.09 1.17 17.71
C ARG A 226 7.05 0.07 17.83
N HIS A 227 6.62 -0.17 19.05
CA HIS A 227 5.41 -0.89 19.40
C HIS A 227 4.29 0.12 19.63
N LEU A 228 3.16 -0.05 18.95
CA LEU A 228 1.97 0.76 19.23
C LEU A 228 0.80 -0.15 19.57
N SER A 229 0.02 0.20 20.59
CA SER A 229 -1.28 -0.40 20.88
C SER A 229 -2.38 0.60 20.57
N LEU A 230 -3.38 0.19 19.81
CA LEU A 230 -4.51 1.02 19.41
C LEU A 230 -5.81 0.41 19.94
N SER A 231 -6.69 1.24 20.52
CA SER A 231 -7.97 0.79 21.05
C SER A 231 -8.97 0.50 19.93
N LEU A 232 -9.61 -0.65 20.00
CA LEU A 232 -10.77 -1.06 19.21
C LEU A 232 -12.09 -0.92 19.98
N ARG A 233 -12.07 -0.41 21.22
CA ARG A 233 -13.27 -0.28 22.05
C ARG A 233 -14.33 0.58 21.33
N GLY A 234 -15.57 0.10 21.32
CA GLY A 234 -16.69 0.77 20.66
C GLY A 234 -16.69 0.68 19.13
N SER A 235 -15.63 0.13 18.50
CA SER A 235 -15.56 0.04 17.04
C SER A 235 -16.43 -1.08 16.45
N GLY A 236 -16.70 -2.14 17.21
CA GLY A 236 -17.31 -3.37 16.68
C GLY A 236 -16.41 -4.16 15.70
N LEU A 237 -15.17 -3.73 15.51
CA LEU A 237 -14.18 -4.40 14.66
C LEU A 237 -13.75 -5.73 15.27
N ARG A 238 -13.52 -6.73 14.41
CA ARG A 238 -13.00 -8.05 14.77
C ARG A 238 -11.91 -8.42 13.80
N TYR A 239 -10.85 -9.06 14.29
CA TYR A 239 -9.73 -9.51 13.49
C TYR A 239 -9.28 -10.91 13.95
N ALA A 240 -8.49 -11.59 13.12
CA ALA A 240 -7.80 -12.82 13.43
C ALA A 240 -6.28 -12.63 13.48
N ALA A 241 -5.57 -13.47 14.23
CA ALA A 241 -4.12 -13.47 14.19
C ALA A 241 -3.62 -13.74 12.75
N GLY A 242 -2.75 -12.86 12.24
CA GLY A 242 -2.31 -12.87 10.84
C GLY A 242 -3.01 -11.86 9.94
N ASP A 243 -4.06 -11.18 10.43
CA ASP A 243 -4.67 -10.06 9.73
C ASP A 243 -3.76 -8.81 9.69
N ALA A 244 -4.15 -7.84 8.87
CA ALA A 244 -3.47 -6.56 8.73
C ALA A 244 -4.40 -5.39 9.10
N VAL A 245 -3.81 -4.32 9.61
CA VAL A 245 -4.50 -3.05 9.82
C VAL A 245 -3.98 -2.02 8.83
N ALA A 246 -4.90 -1.30 8.20
CA ALA A 246 -4.60 -0.14 7.38
C ALA A 246 -4.64 1.11 8.25
N VAL A 247 -3.63 1.95 8.11
CA VAL A 247 -3.50 3.23 8.80
C VAL A 247 -3.55 4.34 7.77
N GLN A 248 -4.48 5.28 7.91
CA GLN A 248 -4.50 6.51 7.12
C GLN A 248 -3.52 7.52 7.75
N PRO A 249 -2.41 7.87 7.08
CA PRO A 249 -1.45 8.80 7.63
C PRO A 249 -1.88 10.26 7.42
N ARG A 250 -1.14 11.17 8.06
CA ARG A 250 -1.19 12.62 7.79
C ARG A 250 0.20 13.10 7.41
N ASN A 251 0.28 14.05 6.49
CA ASN A 251 1.51 14.76 6.19
C ASN A 251 1.93 15.61 7.41
N PRO A 252 3.25 15.79 7.67
CA PRO A 252 3.70 16.61 8.78
C PRO A 252 3.18 18.06 8.66
N ARG A 253 2.51 18.52 9.72
CA ARG A 253 1.83 19.84 9.74
C ARG A 253 2.78 20.99 9.40
N GLY A 254 3.94 21.07 10.07
CA GLY A 254 4.93 22.12 9.82
C GLY A 254 5.40 22.16 8.37
N ALA A 255 5.86 21.02 7.83
CA ALA A 255 6.33 20.94 6.45
C ALA A 255 5.22 21.21 5.41
N THR A 256 3.95 20.96 5.76
CA THR A 256 2.80 21.30 4.92
C THR A 256 2.54 22.80 4.93
N LEU A 257 2.59 23.46 6.10
CA LEU A 257 2.49 24.92 6.22
C LEU A 257 3.60 25.61 5.42
N ASP A 258 4.84 25.13 5.51
CA ASP A 258 5.98 25.66 4.74
C ASP A 258 5.76 25.55 3.22
N LEU A 259 5.10 24.47 2.77
CA LEU A 259 4.73 24.31 1.35
C LEU A 259 3.65 25.33 0.95
N LEU A 260 2.58 25.45 1.74
CA LEU A 260 1.48 26.38 1.44
C LEU A 260 1.97 27.83 1.40
N ALA A 261 2.84 28.21 2.33
CA ALA A 261 3.49 29.52 2.32
C ALA A 261 4.31 29.75 1.04
N ALA A 262 5.11 28.78 0.61
CA ALA A 262 5.88 28.87 -0.64
C ALA A 262 5.01 28.90 -1.91
N LEU A 263 3.80 28.35 -1.83
CA LEU A 263 2.79 28.40 -2.89
C LEU A 263 1.92 29.66 -2.84
N SER A 264 2.06 30.48 -1.79
CA SER A 264 1.19 31.63 -1.51
C SER A 264 -0.29 31.24 -1.39
N LEU A 265 -0.57 30.07 -0.80
CA LEU A 265 -1.90 29.59 -0.50
C LEU A 265 -2.22 29.86 0.98
N ASP A 266 -3.40 30.43 1.24
CA ASP A 266 -3.89 30.63 2.61
C ASP A 266 -4.27 29.28 3.23
N ALA A 267 -3.50 28.85 4.22
CA ALA A 267 -3.70 27.59 4.93
C ALA A 267 -5.06 27.52 5.67
N ALA A 268 -5.58 28.67 6.12
CA ALA A 268 -6.82 28.75 6.89
C ALA A 268 -8.07 28.91 6.00
N ALA A 269 -7.90 29.17 4.70
CA ALA A 269 -9.02 29.34 3.79
C ALA A 269 -9.91 28.10 3.76
N ALA A 270 -11.19 28.29 4.09
CA ALA A 270 -12.20 27.24 4.03
C ALA A 270 -12.71 27.07 2.60
N VAL A 271 -12.79 25.83 2.15
CA VAL A 271 -13.19 25.45 0.80
C VAL A 271 -14.17 24.29 0.83
N GLU A 272 -15.08 24.29 -0.15
CA GLU A 272 -15.93 23.15 -0.47
C GLU A 272 -15.46 22.52 -1.78
N ILE A 273 -15.34 21.19 -1.79
CA ILE A 273 -14.88 20.44 -2.95
C ILE A 273 -16.04 19.63 -3.51
N ARG A 274 -16.29 19.77 -4.82
CA ARG A 274 -17.31 19.00 -5.54
C ARG A 274 -16.67 18.31 -6.74
N ALA A 275 -17.13 17.10 -7.04
CA ALA A 275 -16.76 16.44 -8.29
C ALA A 275 -17.34 17.23 -9.46
N ALA A 276 -16.48 17.70 -10.36
CA ALA A 276 -16.86 18.38 -11.60
C ALA A 276 -16.84 17.45 -12.81
N ALA A 277 -16.26 16.24 -12.66
CA ALA A 277 -16.20 15.24 -13.71
C ALA A 277 -16.77 13.88 -13.25
N PRO A 278 -17.47 13.11 -14.11
CA PRO A 278 -18.03 11.79 -13.76
C PRO A 278 -16.98 10.74 -13.36
N HIS A 279 -15.73 10.95 -13.77
CA HIS A 279 -14.60 10.07 -13.49
C HIS A 279 -13.70 10.61 -12.35
N ALA A 280 -14.13 11.69 -11.67
CA ALA A 280 -13.44 12.19 -10.50
C ALA A 280 -13.56 11.16 -9.37
N PRO A 281 -12.45 10.72 -8.77
CA PRO A 281 -12.49 9.92 -7.56
C PRO A 281 -13.38 10.59 -6.51
N PRO A 282 -14.21 9.83 -5.78
CA PRO A 282 -15.05 10.40 -4.75
C PRO A 282 -14.16 10.96 -3.64
N LEU A 283 -14.14 12.28 -3.52
CA LEU A 283 -13.70 12.95 -2.30
C LEU A 283 -14.89 13.04 -1.35
N PRO A 284 -14.68 12.95 -0.03
CA PRO A 284 -15.76 13.23 0.91
C PRO A 284 -16.31 14.62 0.59
N ALA A 285 -17.62 14.72 0.31
CA ALA A 285 -18.31 16.00 0.13
C ALA A 285 -18.28 16.70 1.48
N ALA A 286 -17.27 17.55 1.65
CA ALA A 286 -16.87 18.07 2.92
C ALA A 286 -16.28 19.46 2.76
N ARG A 287 -16.48 20.26 3.79
CA ARG A 287 -15.76 21.51 4.02
C ARG A 287 -14.38 21.17 4.56
N TRP A 288 -13.36 21.80 4.00
CA TRP A 288 -11.95 21.63 4.33
C TRP A 288 -11.31 23.00 4.48
N THR A 289 -10.29 23.11 5.31
CA THR A 289 -9.26 24.13 5.12
C THR A 289 -8.27 23.67 4.05
N VAL A 290 -7.57 24.61 3.39
CA VAL A 290 -6.49 24.27 2.46
C VAL A 290 -5.40 23.44 3.15
N LEU A 291 -5.11 23.73 4.42
CA LEU A 291 -4.19 22.93 5.23
C LEU A 291 -4.67 21.48 5.35
N GLU A 292 -5.93 21.25 5.73
CA GLU A 292 -6.45 19.89 5.86
C GLU A 292 -6.41 19.14 4.53
N LEU A 293 -6.74 19.80 3.43
CA LEU A 293 -6.67 19.20 2.10
C LEU A 293 -5.26 18.67 1.79
N PHE A 294 -4.23 19.51 2.00
CA PHE A 294 -2.84 19.13 1.75
C PHE A 294 -2.30 18.17 2.80
N SER A 295 -2.80 18.23 4.04
CA SER A 295 -2.33 17.36 5.12
C SER A 295 -2.90 15.94 5.04
N HIS A 296 -4.13 15.78 4.55
CA HIS A 296 -4.88 14.53 4.62
C HIS A 296 -5.10 13.83 3.29
N HIS A 297 -5.18 14.60 2.20
CA HIS A 297 -5.61 14.06 0.92
C HIS A 297 -4.50 13.98 -0.12
N LEU A 298 -3.47 14.81 -0.08
CA LEU A 298 -2.48 14.88 -1.16
C LEU A 298 -1.15 14.28 -0.73
N ASP A 299 -0.56 13.38 -1.52
CA ASP A 299 0.77 12.81 -1.25
C ASP A 299 1.89 13.78 -1.67
N VAL A 300 1.97 14.93 -1.00
CA VAL A 300 2.91 16.03 -1.34
C VAL A 300 4.38 15.66 -1.11
N PHE A 301 4.65 14.59 -0.36
CA PHE A 301 6.00 14.07 -0.08
C PHE A 301 6.33 12.82 -0.92
N GLY A 302 5.45 12.40 -1.82
CA GLY A 302 5.73 11.42 -2.85
C GLY A 302 6.66 11.96 -3.95
N VAL A 303 7.21 11.06 -4.78
CA VAL A 303 8.05 11.43 -5.92
C VAL A 303 7.17 11.61 -7.16
N PRO A 304 7.12 12.79 -7.80
CA PRO A 304 6.30 13.02 -8.98
C PRO A 304 6.77 12.22 -10.18
N ARG A 305 5.79 11.76 -10.96
CA ARG A 305 5.99 11.09 -12.24
C ARG A 305 5.86 12.06 -13.39
N ARG A 306 6.28 11.63 -14.58
CA ARG A 306 6.28 12.42 -15.82
C ARG A 306 4.96 13.19 -16.10
N PRO A 307 3.74 12.63 -15.91
CA PRO A 307 2.49 13.37 -16.15
C PRO A 307 2.34 14.64 -15.31
N PHE A 308 2.86 14.63 -14.07
CA PHE A 308 2.84 15.81 -13.21
C PHE A 308 3.61 16.98 -13.84
N PHE A 309 4.79 16.72 -14.40
CA PHE A 309 5.61 17.76 -15.03
C PHE A 309 4.95 18.33 -16.30
N ALA A 310 4.37 17.45 -17.12
CA ALA A 310 3.66 17.85 -18.34
C ALA A 310 2.47 18.78 -18.05
N LEU A 311 1.71 18.51 -16.99
CA LEU A 311 0.59 19.35 -16.56
C LEU A 311 1.08 20.62 -15.84
N LEU A 312 2.07 20.53 -14.96
CA LEU A 312 2.60 21.68 -14.23
C LEU A 312 3.20 22.74 -15.17
N ALA A 313 3.83 22.31 -16.27
CA ALA A 313 4.36 23.20 -17.31
C ALA A 313 3.32 24.21 -17.83
N ARG A 314 2.04 23.82 -17.88
CA ARG A 314 0.94 24.65 -18.39
C ARG A 314 0.66 25.88 -17.52
N PHE A 315 1.10 25.84 -16.26
CA PHE A 315 0.91 26.93 -15.30
C PHE A 315 2.18 27.75 -15.08
N ALA A 316 3.28 27.42 -15.77
CA ALA A 316 4.55 28.13 -15.66
C ALA A 316 4.54 29.42 -16.49
N ARG A 317 4.63 30.56 -15.80
CA ARG A 317 4.66 31.89 -16.43
C ARG A 317 6.03 32.25 -17.00
N HIS A 318 7.11 31.73 -16.40
CA HIS A 318 8.47 32.00 -16.86
C HIS A 318 8.88 30.98 -17.93
N GLU A 319 9.35 31.47 -19.08
CA GLU A 319 9.67 30.65 -20.24
C GLU A 319 10.67 29.52 -19.95
N ALA A 320 11.83 29.84 -19.35
CA ALA A 320 12.83 28.81 -19.04
C ALA A 320 12.32 27.72 -18.05
N GLN A 321 11.42 28.07 -17.14
CA GLN A 321 10.82 27.10 -16.22
C GLN A 321 9.80 26.22 -16.95
N ARG A 322 8.99 26.82 -17.83
CA ARG A 322 8.04 26.10 -18.69
C ARG A 322 8.78 25.10 -19.58
N GLU A 323 9.79 25.53 -20.32
CA GLU A 323 10.57 24.65 -21.21
C GLU A 323 11.17 23.45 -20.46
N ARG A 324 11.73 23.69 -19.28
CA ARG A 324 12.31 22.62 -18.45
C ARG A 324 11.26 21.63 -17.95
N LEU A 325 10.09 22.11 -17.52
CA LEU A 325 8.98 21.24 -17.11
C LEU A 325 8.42 20.45 -18.30
N GLU A 326 8.33 21.07 -19.48
CA GLU A 326 7.92 20.38 -20.71
C GLU A 326 8.92 19.30 -21.12
N GLU A 327 10.22 19.57 -21.05
CA GLU A 327 11.28 18.59 -21.26
C GLU A 327 11.07 17.38 -20.33
N PHE A 328 10.89 17.62 -19.03
CA PHE A 328 10.62 16.55 -18.07
C PHE A 328 9.31 15.80 -18.34
N GLY A 329 8.32 16.42 -18.95
CA GLY A 329 7.06 15.78 -19.36
C GLY A 329 7.19 14.88 -20.61
N ARG A 330 8.22 15.09 -21.43
CA ARG A 330 8.51 14.32 -22.67
C ARG A 330 9.29 13.03 -22.36
N VAL A 331 9.25 12.06 -23.29
CA VAL A 331 10.01 10.80 -23.13
C VAL A 331 11.49 11.05 -23.34
N GLU A 332 11.81 11.93 -24.28
CA GLU A 332 13.15 12.35 -24.63
C GLU A 332 13.86 13.00 -23.43
N GLY A 333 13.10 13.64 -22.53
CA GLY A 333 13.60 14.21 -21.28
C GLY A 333 13.66 13.24 -20.10
N ALA A 334 13.40 11.94 -20.28
CA ALA A 334 13.37 10.96 -19.20
C ALA A 334 14.72 10.87 -18.45
N ALA A 335 15.85 11.01 -19.15
CA ALA A 335 17.17 11.03 -18.52
C ALA A 335 17.35 12.24 -17.60
N GLY A 336 16.97 13.44 -18.08
CA GLY A 336 17.00 14.67 -17.30
C GLY A 336 16.05 14.62 -16.11
N LEU A 337 14.84 14.06 -16.29
CA LEU A 337 13.89 13.82 -15.21
C LEU A 337 14.44 12.80 -14.19
N ALA A 338 15.16 11.76 -14.62
CA ALA A 338 15.73 10.78 -13.71
C ALA A 338 16.84 11.39 -12.84
N GLU A 339 17.68 12.24 -13.42
CA GLU A 339 18.74 12.97 -12.71
C GLU A 339 18.16 14.02 -11.75
N TYR A 340 17.18 14.81 -12.22
CA TYR A 340 16.53 15.83 -11.41
C TYR A 340 15.57 15.24 -10.37
N CYS A 341 14.68 14.31 -10.70
CA CYS A 341 13.62 13.90 -9.78
C CYS A 341 13.80 12.49 -9.23
N THR A 342 13.86 11.49 -10.11
CA THR A 342 13.71 10.07 -9.71
C THR A 342 14.84 9.56 -8.83
N ARG A 343 16.10 9.71 -9.26
CA ARG A 343 17.30 9.26 -8.51
C ARG A 343 17.48 9.97 -7.17
N PRO A 344 17.38 11.31 -7.07
CA PRO A 344 17.46 12.01 -5.79
C PRO A 344 16.17 11.93 -4.96
N ARG A 345 15.11 11.30 -5.51
CA ARG A 345 13.77 11.21 -4.91
C ARG A 345 13.21 12.58 -4.51
N ARG A 346 13.31 13.57 -5.40
CA ARG A 346 12.68 14.89 -5.18
C ARG A 346 11.16 14.72 -5.04
N THR A 347 10.56 15.49 -4.14
CA THR A 347 9.14 15.36 -3.80
C THR A 347 8.27 16.37 -4.56
N TYR A 348 6.95 16.16 -4.62
CA TYR A 348 6.01 17.15 -5.18
C TYR A 348 6.22 18.53 -4.53
N ALA A 349 6.34 18.57 -3.19
CA ALA A 349 6.58 19.79 -2.43
C ALA A 349 7.87 20.51 -2.84
N GLU A 350 8.96 19.78 -3.11
CA GLU A 350 10.22 20.36 -3.56
C GLU A 350 10.13 20.87 -5.00
N VAL A 351 9.54 20.10 -5.91
CA VAL A 351 9.40 20.53 -7.31
C VAL A 351 8.54 21.80 -7.39
N LEU A 352 7.45 21.89 -6.63
CA LEU A 352 6.61 23.09 -6.57
C LEU A 352 7.35 24.33 -6.04
N ARG A 353 8.36 24.13 -5.18
CA ARG A 353 9.26 25.20 -4.70
C ARG A 353 10.34 25.55 -5.72
N ASP A 354 10.91 24.56 -6.39
CA ASP A 354 11.95 24.73 -7.42
C ASP A 354 11.42 25.49 -8.66
N PHE A 355 10.11 25.38 -8.96
CA PHE A 355 9.44 26.04 -10.08
C PHE A 355 8.43 27.10 -9.61
N PRO A 356 8.89 28.25 -9.06
CA PRO A 356 8.01 29.26 -8.46
C PRO A 356 7.07 29.94 -9.46
N SER A 357 7.38 29.93 -10.76
CA SER A 357 6.51 30.52 -11.77
C SER A 357 5.32 29.63 -12.15
N ALA A 358 5.36 28.35 -11.75
CA ALA A 358 4.29 27.38 -11.97
C ALA A 358 3.33 27.38 -10.78
N ARG A 359 2.25 28.16 -10.87
CA ARG A 359 1.24 28.35 -9.82
C ARG A 359 -0.15 28.02 -10.34
N PRO A 360 -0.53 26.72 -10.34
CA PRO A 360 -1.85 26.32 -10.76
C PRO A 360 -2.94 26.83 -9.79
N PRO A 361 -4.17 27.08 -10.27
CA PRO A 361 -5.33 27.26 -9.40
C PRO A 361 -5.55 26.05 -8.48
N LEU A 362 -6.15 26.29 -7.30
CA LEU A 362 -6.33 25.27 -6.25
C LEU A 362 -6.91 23.91 -6.74
N PRO A 363 -7.94 23.86 -7.61
CA PRO A 363 -8.48 22.60 -8.11
C PRO A 363 -7.46 21.69 -8.80
N TYR A 364 -6.50 22.26 -9.52
CA TYR A 364 -5.52 21.48 -10.28
C TYR A 364 -4.50 20.77 -9.39
N TYR A 365 -4.32 21.18 -8.12
CA TYR A 365 -3.49 20.39 -7.19
C TYR A 365 -4.08 19.01 -6.91
N LEU A 366 -5.42 18.85 -6.98
CA LEU A 366 -6.12 17.56 -6.85
C LEU A 366 -5.94 16.64 -8.08
N ASP A 367 -5.53 17.22 -9.21
CA ASP A 367 -5.23 16.50 -10.44
C ASP A 367 -3.72 16.24 -10.60
N LEU A 368 -2.90 17.17 -10.13
CA LEU A 368 -1.43 17.08 -10.15
C LEU A 368 -0.89 16.09 -9.10
N ILE A 369 -1.41 16.14 -7.87
CA ILE A 369 -0.85 15.40 -6.74
C ILE A 369 -1.77 14.21 -6.43
N PRO A 370 -1.23 12.98 -6.39
CA PRO A 370 -2.02 11.79 -6.14
C PRO A 370 -2.55 11.77 -4.70
N PRO A 371 -3.61 11.00 -4.43
CA PRO A 371 -4.17 10.92 -3.10
C PRO A 371 -3.20 10.28 -2.09
N LEU A 372 -3.17 10.79 -0.86
CA LEU A 372 -2.39 10.24 0.25
C LEU A 372 -2.98 8.89 0.67
N ARG A 373 -2.23 7.81 0.39
CA ARG A 373 -2.71 6.45 0.62
C ARG A 373 -2.52 5.96 2.06
N ALA A 374 -3.39 5.08 2.51
CA ALA A 374 -3.13 4.31 3.72
C ALA A 374 -1.97 3.33 3.56
N ARG A 375 -1.34 3.00 4.68
CA ARG A 375 -0.26 2.01 4.77
C ARG A 375 -0.71 0.85 5.64
N TYR A 376 -0.35 -0.36 5.23
CA TYR A 376 -0.75 -1.59 5.90
C TYR A 376 0.35 -2.08 6.82
N PHE A 377 -0.05 -2.65 7.95
CA PHE A 377 0.84 -3.26 8.93
C PHE A 377 0.25 -4.60 9.36
N SER A 378 1.07 -5.64 9.40
CA SER A 378 0.71 -6.92 10.00
C SER A 378 0.40 -6.73 11.47
N ILE A 379 -0.74 -7.25 11.93
CA ILE A 379 -1.17 -7.10 13.32
C ILE A 379 -0.25 -7.92 14.23
N ALA A 380 0.24 -7.29 15.30
CA ALA A 380 1.21 -7.86 16.24
C ALA A 380 0.59 -8.35 17.56
N SER A 381 -0.74 -8.43 17.66
CA SER A 381 -1.49 -8.91 18.83
C SER A 381 -2.44 -10.05 18.49
N SER A 382 -2.65 -10.97 19.43
CA SER A 382 -3.75 -11.94 19.36
C SER A 382 -5.07 -11.31 19.84
N PRO A 383 -6.20 -11.50 19.14
CA PRO A 383 -7.51 -11.04 19.60
C PRO A 383 -7.99 -11.79 20.85
N ARG A 384 -7.47 -13.00 21.13
CA ARG A 384 -7.77 -13.74 22.37
C ARG A 384 -7.06 -13.13 23.58
N ARG A 385 -5.83 -12.63 23.38
CA ARG A 385 -5.06 -11.94 24.41
C ARG A 385 -5.51 -10.49 24.60
N HIS A 386 -5.86 -9.83 23.50
CA HIS A 386 -6.18 -8.40 23.42
C HIS A 386 -7.47 -8.18 22.59
N PRO A 387 -8.66 -8.46 23.14
CA PRO A 387 -9.92 -8.44 22.37
C PRO A 387 -10.36 -7.04 21.93
N GLU A 388 -9.94 -5.99 22.65
CA GLU A 388 -10.29 -4.60 22.37
C GLU A 388 -9.07 -3.78 21.89
N GLU A 389 -7.98 -4.42 21.45
CA GLU A 389 -6.78 -3.71 21.00
C GLU A 389 -6.17 -4.34 19.75
N VAL A 390 -5.51 -3.51 18.94
CA VAL A 390 -4.67 -3.96 17.83
C VAL A 390 -3.27 -3.40 17.99
N HIS A 391 -2.26 -4.26 17.89
CA HIS A 391 -0.86 -3.86 18.07
C HIS A 391 -0.11 -3.77 16.75
N LEU A 392 0.84 -2.85 16.67
CA LEU A 392 1.70 -2.60 15.51
C LEU A 392 3.18 -2.72 15.88
N CYS A 393 3.99 -3.23 14.96
CA CYS A 393 5.45 -3.16 15.03
C CYS A 393 5.99 -2.36 13.83
N VAL A 394 6.37 -1.10 14.07
CA VAL A 394 6.61 -0.11 13.03
C VAL A 394 8.08 0.30 13.00
N ALA A 395 8.79 -0.05 11.93
CA ALA A 395 10.13 0.48 11.69
C ALA A 395 10.03 1.89 11.10
N VAL A 396 10.52 2.89 11.82
CA VAL A 396 10.51 4.29 11.37
C VAL A 396 11.45 4.43 10.17
N VAL A 397 10.93 4.98 9.07
CA VAL A 397 11.67 5.18 7.84
C VAL A 397 12.28 6.57 7.86
N ARG A 398 13.61 6.62 7.96
CA ARG A 398 14.43 7.82 7.73
C ARG A 398 15.63 7.42 6.89
N TYR A 399 15.94 8.20 5.87
CA TYR A 399 17.09 7.96 5.00
C TYR A 399 17.59 9.27 4.41
N GLN A 400 18.84 9.33 3.97
CA GLN A 400 19.37 10.47 3.24
C GLN A 400 19.45 10.14 1.76
N THR A 401 19.24 11.14 0.92
CA THR A 401 19.37 11.03 -0.54
C THR A 401 20.68 11.67 -1.01
N MET A 402 20.98 11.57 -2.31
CA MET A 402 22.20 12.17 -2.88
C MET A 402 22.26 13.69 -2.68
N ILE A 403 21.11 14.35 -2.56
CA ILE A 403 21.02 15.79 -2.25
C ILE A 403 21.19 16.11 -0.75
N LYS A 404 21.60 15.12 0.07
CA LYS A 404 21.83 15.18 1.53
C LYS A 404 20.63 15.61 2.39
N ALA A 405 19.50 15.96 1.78
CA ALA A 405 18.26 16.24 2.49
C ALA A 405 17.74 14.96 3.19
N PRO A 406 17.34 15.06 4.48
CA PRO A 406 16.72 13.96 5.18
C PRO A 406 15.36 13.64 4.56
N ARG A 407 15.12 12.37 4.30
CA ARG A 407 13.84 11.82 3.87
C ARG A 407 13.22 11.02 4.98
N PHE A 408 11.89 11.00 4.99
CA PHE A 408 11.11 10.28 5.99
C PHE A 408 9.94 9.57 5.33
N GLY A 409 9.50 8.46 5.92
CA GLY A 409 8.26 7.80 5.52
C GLY A 409 7.07 8.44 6.23
N VAL A 410 6.17 9.07 5.47
CA VAL A 410 5.01 9.82 6.00
C VAL A 410 4.28 9.06 7.11
N CYS A 411 3.83 7.83 6.83
CA CYS A 411 3.06 7.05 7.81
C CYS A 411 3.88 6.62 9.03
N SER A 412 5.12 6.19 8.85
CA SER A 412 5.94 5.74 9.98
C SER A 412 6.37 6.87 10.89
N THR A 413 6.60 8.06 10.31
CA THR A 413 6.91 9.27 11.08
C THR A 413 5.67 9.83 11.78
N PHE A 414 4.51 9.79 11.12
CA PHE A 414 3.22 10.11 11.73
C PHE A 414 2.95 9.21 12.94
N LEU A 415 3.05 7.88 12.81
CA LEU A 415 2.87 6.95 13.92
C LEU A 415 3.90 7.18 15.05
N ALA A 416 5.13 7.52 14.71
CA ALA A 416 6.16 7.86 15.71
C ALA A 416 5.93 9.22 16.40
N SER A 417 5.11 10.12 15.86
CA SER A 417 4.78 11.37 16.55
C SER A 417 3.57 11.27 17.46
N LEU A 418 2.77 10.19 17.38
CA LEU A 418 1.56 10.04 18.18
C LEU A 418 1.86 9.84 19.66
N ARG A 419 1.12 10.54 20.52
CA ARG A 419 1.20 10.46 21.98
C ARG A 419 0.14 9.51 22.53
N ALA A 420 0.56 8.64 23.44
CA ALA A 420 -0.35 7.89 24.29
C ALA A 420 -0.76 8.77 25.49
N PRO A 421 -1.93 8.55 26.12
CA PRO A 421 -2.26 9.21 27.37
C PRO A 421 -1.22 8.88 28.45
N PRO A 422 -0.96 9.79 29.40
CA PRO A 422 -0.07 9.50 30.52
C PRO A 422 -0.59 8.27 31.28
N SER A 423 0.29 7.31 31.57
CA SER A 423 -0.07 6.11 32.31
C SER A 423 -0.50 6.50 33.74
N SER A 424 -1.61 5.93 34.21
CA SER A 424 -2.02 6.04 35.62
C SER A 424 -1.06 5.32 36.57
N ASP A 425 -0.18 4.48 36.03
CA ASP A 425 0.84 3.76 36.77
C ASP A 425 2.15 4.55 36.72
N GLY A 426 2.54 5.09 37.88
CA GLY A 426 3.59 6.07 38.05
C GLY A 426 5.02 5.57 37.87
N GLU A 427 5.46 5.43 36.61
CA GLU A 427 6.88 5.48 36.27
C GLU A 427 7.11 6.50 35.15
N SER A 428 7.67 7.63 35.55
CA SER A 428 7.94 8.83 34.75
C SER A 428 8.98 8.61 33.65
N ALA A 429 8.61 8.87 32.39
CA ALA A 429 9.57 9.29 31.37
C ALA A 429 9.91 10.79 31.56
N PRO A 430 11.15 11.23 31.28
CA PRO A 430 11.55 12.62 31.50
C PRO A 430 10.82 13.55 30.54
N ALA A 431 10.17 14.56 31.12
CA ALA A 431 9.43 15.60 30.42
C ALA A 431 10.32 16.36 29.43
N ALA A 432 9.94 16.37 28.15
CA ALA A 432 10.37 17.40 27.23
C ALA A 432 9.56 18.67 27.54
N SER A 433 10.26 19.81 27.55
CA SER A 433 9.78 21.13 27.97
C SER A 433 8.47 21.54 27.28
N PRO A 434 7.57 22.28 27.98
CA PRO A 434 6.30 22.72 27.42
C PRO A 434 6.50 23.96 26.54
N GLU A 435 6.07 23.90 25.29
CA GLU A 435 5.71 25.11 24.53
C GLU A 435 4.20 25.34 24.70
N GLU A 436 3.86 26.53 25.17
CA GLU A 436 2.52 26.98 25.53
C GLU A 436 1.60 27.12 24.30
N GLY A 437 0.37 26.60 24.39
CA GLY A 437 -0.74 27.08 23.55
C GLY A 437 -1.86 26.09 23.22
N LEU A 438 -2.99 26.27 23.93
CA LEU A 438 -4.38 25.92 23.59
C LEU A 438 -4.88 24.46 23.83
N ASP A 439 -5.99 24.41 24.57
CA ASP A 439 -6.97 23.31 24.76
C ASP A 439 -6.66 22.20 25.80
N GLY A 440 -6.74 22.55 27.09
CA GLY A 440 -6.63 21.65 28.25
C GLY A 440 -7.70 20.55 28.41
N ALA A 441 -8.50 20.25 27.38
CA ALA A 441 -9.42 19.11 27.36
C ALA A 441 -8.93 17.96 26.45
N GLN A 442 -7.96 18.22 25.55
CA GLN A 442 -7.35 17.19 24.70
C GLN A 442 -6.13 16.52 25.35
N GLU A 443 -5.51 17.14 26.36
CA GLU A 443 -4.29 16.63 26.99
C GLU A 443 -4.48 15.33 27.78
N GLU A 444 -5.70 15.03 28.26
CA GLU A 444 -5.98 13.79 29.01
C GLU A 444 -6.32 12.59 28.10
N ALA A 445 -6.67 12.82 26.84
CA ALA A 445 -7.07 11.77 25.90
C ALA A 445 -6.03 11.70 24.78
N GLY A 446 -5.09 10.74 24.86
CA GLY A 446 -4.03 10.57 23.87
C GLY A 446 -4.52 10.51 22.41
N ASP A 447 -3.58 10.68 21.48
CA ASP A 447 -3.89 10.93 20.07
C ASP A 447 -4.72 9.80 19.42
N VAL A 448 -5.43 10.13 18.35
CA VAL A 448 -6.21 9.16 17.56
C VAL A 448 -5.61 8.95 16.18
N VAL A 449 -5.82 7.75 15.63
CA VAL A 449 -5.36 7.36 14.30
C VAL A 449 -6.50 6.70 13.50
N PRO A 450 -6.82 7.16 12.28
CA PRO A 450 -7.84 6.51 11.47
C PRO A 450 -7.33 5.16 10.93
N ILE A 451 -8.08 4.10 11.21
CA ILE A 451 -7.75 2.73 10.84
C ILE A 451 -8.93 1.97 10.25
N TRP A 452 -8.64 0.90 9.53
CA TRP A 452 -9.58 -0.18 9.23
C TRP A 452 -8.84 -1.51 9.13
N LEU A 453 -9.57 -2.61 9.28
CA LEU A 453 -8.99 -3.94 9.21
C LEU A 453 -9.07 -4.51 7.81
N ARG A 454 -8.12 -5.39 7.49
CA ARG A 454 -8.11 -6.17 6.26
C ARG A 454 -7.66 -7.58 6.60
N LYS A 455 -8.30 -8.57 5.96
CA LYS A 455 -7.83 -9.95 6.04
C LYS A 455 -6.39 -10.05 5.55
N GLY A 456 -5.52 -10.63 6.35
CA GLY A 456 -4.11 -10.77 6.01
C GLY A 456 -3.81 -11.97 5.11
N CYS A 457 -2.54 -12.13 4.75
CA CYS A 457 -2.09 -13.24 3.91
C CYS A 457 -1.72 -14.49 4.73
N LEU A 458 -1.56 -14.34 6.05
CA LEU A 458 -1.19 -15.42 6.95
C LEU A 458 -2.41 -15.90 7.72
N SER A 459 -2.61 -17.21 7.75
CA SER A 459 -3.65 -17.85 8.56
C SER A 459 -3.05 -19.01 9.34
N PRO A 460 -3.15 -19.02 10.69
CA PRO A 460 -2.71 -20.15 11.50
C PRO A 460 -3.52 -21.43 11.13
N PRO A 461 -2.95 -22.63 11.35
CA PRO A 461 -3.67 -23.86 11.07
C PRO A 461 -4.90 -23.98 11.96
N SER A 462 -5.99 -24.52 11.42
CA SER A 462 -7.20 -24.83 12.20
C SER A 462 -6.97 -25.97 13.20
N ASP A 463 -6.00 -26.85 12.93
CA ASP A 463 -5.57 -27.90 13.86
C ASP A 463 -4.48 -27.34 14.79
N PRO A 464 -4.73 -27.23 16.11
CA PRO A 464 -3.75 -26.68 17.05
C PRO A 464 -2.53 -27.60 17.26
N THR A 465 -2.62 -28.88 16.88
CA THR A 465 -1.52 -29.86 16.99
C THR A 465 -0.53 -29.77 15.83
N ALA A 466 -0.87 -29.04 14.76
CA ALA A 466 0.02 -28.82 13.63
C ALA A 466 1.21 -27.94 14.04
N PRO A 467 2.47 -28.36 13.79
CA PRO A 467 3.63 -27.55 14.12
C PRO A 467 3.71 -26.25 13.31
N LEU A 468 4.26 -25.20 13.91
CA LEU A 468 4.49 -23.90 13.27
C LEU A 468 5.98 -23.65 13.08
N LEU A 469 6.37 -23.33 11.84
CA LEU A 469 7.70 -22.85 11.49
C LEU A 469 7.59 -21.39 11.03
N MET A 470 8.01 -20.46 11.89
CA MET A 470 7.88 -19.02 11.66
C MET A 470 9.24 -18.41 11.34
N VAL A 471 9.35 -17.66 10.25
CA VAL A 471 10.60 -17.01 9.80
C VAL A 471 10.36 -15.53 9.60
N GLY A 472 10.81 -14.70 10.54
CA GLY A 472 10.44 -13.28 10.61
C GLY A 472 11.54 -12.36 11.11
N PRO A 473 12.58 -12.06 10.32
CA PRO A 473 13.61 -11.12 10.71
C PRO A 473 13.09 -9.67 10.80
N GLY A 474 13.60 -8.90 11.76
CA GLY A 474 13.20 -7.52 12.01
C GLY A 474 11.70 -7.38 12.28
N THR A 475 11.05 -6.40 11.65
CA THR A 475 9.60 -6.20 11.78
C THR A 475 8.76 -7.33 11.16
N GLY A 476 9.39 -8.28 10.45
CA GLY A 476 8.73 -9.52 10.01
C GLY A 476 8.21 -10.37 11.17
N VAL A 477 8.64 -10.12 12.40
CA VAL A 477 8.16 -10.83 13.59
C VAL A 477 6.76 -10.41 14.06
N ALA A 478 6.22 -9.30 13.52
CA ALA A 478 4.92 -8.77 13.92
C ALA A 478 3.78 -9.82 13.94
N PRO A 479 3.44 -10.49 12.83
CA PRO A 479 2.37 -11.50 12.84
C PRO A 479 2.71 -12.71 13.73
N PHE A 480 3.99 -13.03 13.92
CA PHE A 480 4.41 -14.16 14.76
C PHE A 480 4.26 -13.87 16.25
N ARG A 481 4.37 -12.61 16.66
CA ARG A 481 3.97 -12.20 18.00
C ARG A 481 2.49 -12.50 18.24
N ALA A 482 1.62 -12.18 17.27
CA ALA A 482 0.19 -12.52 17.36
C ALA A 482 -0.03 -14.04 17.42
N PHE A 483 0.66 -14.83 16.59
CA PHE A 483 0.52 -16.30 16.59
C PHE A 483 0.95 -16.93 17.91
N VAL A 484 2.07 -16.49 18.48
CA VAL A 484 2.56 -17.03 19.76
C VAL A 484 1.65 -16.62 20.92
N GLN A 485 1.11 -15.39 20.93
CA GLN A 485 0.10 -14.99 21.91
C GLN A 485 -1.21 -15.80 21.77
N GLU A 486 -1.65 -16.08 20.55
CA GLU A 486 -2.84 -16.89 20.29
C GLU A 486 -2.66 -18.32 20.86
N ARG A 487 -1.47 -18.89 20.64
CA ARG A 487 -1.08 -20.19 21.18
C ARG A 487 -0.98 -20.19 22.70
N GLU A 488 -0.41 -19.13 23.28
CA GLU A 488 -0.37 -18.98 24.73
C GLU A 488 -1.76 -19.04 25.34
N MET A 489 -2.74 -18.36 24.73
CA MET A 489 -4.13 -18.40 25.20
C MET A 489 -4.80 -19.76 25.03
N ALA A 490 -4.27 -20.64 24.19
CA ALA A 490 -4.74 -22.01 23.99
C ALA A 490 -4.04 -23.05 24.89
N LEU A 491 -3.01 -22.64 25.65
CA LEU A 491 -2.33 -23.53 26.59
C LEU A 491 -3.33 -24.04 27.64
N GLY A 492 -3.39 -25.36 27.81
CA GLY A 492 -4.31 -26.02 28.74
C GLY A 492 -5.72 -26.27 28.19
N GLU A 493 -6.10 -25.65 27.07
CA GLU A 493 -7.36 -25.94 26.37
C GLU A 493 -7.21 -27.03 25.30
N ALA A 494 -6.04 -27.08 24.63
CA ALA A 494 -5.74 -28.05 23.60
C ALA A 494 -4.26 -28.48 23.66
N ALA A 495 -3.97 -29.67 23.15
CA ALA A 495 -2.61 -30.05 22.84
C ALA A 495 -2.10 -29.17 21.69
N LEU A 496 -0.93 -28.58 21.86
CA LEU A 496 -0.32 -27.70 20.87
C LEU A 496 0.84 -28.39 20.17
N GLY A 497 0.90 -28.26 18.84
CA GLY A 497 2.05 -28.67 18.05
C GLY A 497 3.28 -27.82 18.34
N GLU A 498 4.45 -28.29 17.97
CA GLU A 498 5.71 -27.55 18.18
C GLU A 498 5.71 -26.19 17.44
N ALA A 499 6.14 -25.12 18.10
CA ALA A 499 6.35 -23.81 17.48
C ALA A 499 7.82 -23.40 17.51
N VAL A 500 8.38 -23.16 16.33
CA VAL A 500 9.76 -22.76 16.11
C VAL A 500 9.79 -21.38 15.44
N LEU A 501 10.51 -20.43 16.04
CA LEU A 501 10.70 -19.09 15.51
C LEU A 501 12.16 -18.85 15.09
N PHE A 502 12.37 -18.51 13.82
CA PHE A 502 13.61 -17.95 13.30
C PHE A 502 13.51 -16.43 13.23
N PHE A 503 14.19 -15.77 14.16
CA PHE A 503 14.29 -14.30 14.23
C PHE A 503 15.67 -13.84 13.77
N GLY A 504 15.76 -12.63 13.25
CA GLY A 504 17.04 -12.05 12.83
C GLY A 504 17.08 -10.54 13.03
N CYS A 505 18.18 -10.05 13.58
CA CYS A 505 18.44 -8.63 13.79
C CYS A 505 19.94 -8.31 13.58
N ARG A 506 20.35 -7.07 13.85
CA ARG A 506 21.76 -6.68 13.71
C ARG A 506 22.56 -7.14 14.92
N LYS A 507 22.13 -6.73 16.12
CA LYS A 507 22.79 -7.05 17.39
C LYS A 507 21.75 -7.22 18.49
N ARG A 508 22.09 -8.05 19.48
CA ARG A 508 21.28 -8.31 20.67
C ARG A 508 20.95 -7.04 21.45
N THR A 509 21.91 -6.13 21.54
CA THR A 509 21.79 -4.89 22.34
C THR A 509 21.17 -3.72 21.59
N GLU A 510 20.96 -3.82 20.27
CA GLU A 510 20.49 -2.71 19.44
C GLU A 510 19.03 -2.89 19.01
N ASP A 511 18.72 -4.02 18.39
CA ASP A 511 17.47 -4.21 17.64
C ASP A 511 16.82 -5.60 17.80
N TYR A 512 17.03 -6.23 18.96
CA TYR A 512 16.36 -7.49 19.33
C TYR A 512 14.93 -7.24 19.81
N LEU A 513 14.02 -7.10 18.84
CA LEU A 513 12.60 -6.80 19.09
C LEU A 513 11.94 -7.84 19.99
N TYR A 514 11.25 -7.38 21.04
CA TYR A 514 10.48 -8.20 21.99
C TYR A 514 11.29 -9.29 22.71
N ALA A 515 12.60 -9.09 22.91
CA ALA A 515 13.50 -10.09 23.49
C ALA A 515 12.97 -10.75 24.78
N SER A 516 12.46 -9.95 25.72
CA SER A 516 11.91 -10.43 27.00
C SER A 516 10.62 -11.25 26.81
N GLU A 517 9.74 -10.83 25.90
CA GLU A 517 8.49 -11.56 25.59
C GLU A 517 8.80 -12.94 25.01
N TRP A 518 9.77 -13.06 24.11
CA TRP A 518 10.15 -14.37 23.55
C TRP A 518 10.65 -15.33 24.63
N GLN A 519 11.45 -14.85 25.58
CA GLN A 519 11.91 -15.68 26.70
C GLN A 519 10.75 -16.12 27.60
N ALA A 520 9.78 -15.24 27.85
CA ALA A 520 8.57 -15.59 28.60
C ALA A 520 7.74 -16.66 27.87
N HIS A 521 7.59 -16.54 26.55
CA HIS A 521 6.85 -17.51 25.74
C HIS A 521 7.52 -18.89 25.67
N LEU A 522 8.86 -18.94 25.65
CA LEU A 522 9.64 -20.18 25.78
C LEU A 522 9.41 -20.84 27.15
N ALA A 523 9.50 -20.06 28.23
CA ALA A 523 9.29 -20.57 29.58
C ALA A 523 7.87 -21.13 29.81
N ARG A 524 6.85 -20.53 29.17
CA ARG A 524 5.45 -20.98 29.23
C ARG A 524 5.12 -22.13 28.27
N GLY A 525 6.00 -22.45 27.32
CA GLY A 525 5.76 -23.50 26.31
C GLY A 525 4.85 -23.08 25.14
N SER A 526 4.43 -21.81 25.06
CA SER A 526 3.69 -21.27 23.90
C SER A 526 4.57 -21.16 22.64
N LEU A 527 5.88 -20.97 22.84
CA LEU A 527 6.95 -21.10 21.85
C LEU A 527 7.87 -22.23 22.33
N ASN A 528 8.28 -23.14 21.45
CA ASN A 528 9.11 -24.28 21.82
C ASN A 528 10.59 -24.03 21.52
N GLU A 529 10.89 -23.36 20.39
CA GLU A 529 12.25 -23.02 20.01
C GLU A 529 12.37 -21.61 19.43
N LEU A 530 13.49 -20.96 19.75
CA LEU A 530 13.85 -19.64 19.23
C LEU A 530 15.28 -19.65 18.69
N HIS A 531 15.41 -19.42 17.39
CA HIS A 531 16.68 -19.34 16.68
C HIS A 531 16.93 -17.89 16.25
N VAL A 532 17.94 -17.24 16.84
CA VAL A 532 18.21 -15.82 16.58
C VAL A 532 19.50 -15.61 15.81
N ALA A 533 19.39 -15.01 14.63
CA ALA A 533 20.50 -14.64 13.78
C ALA A 533 20.93 -13.18 14.02
N PHE A 534 22.09 -12.98 14.64
CA PHE A 534 22.72 -11.66 14.80
C PHE A 534 23.66 -11.39 13.63
N SER A 535 23.27 -10.48 12.74
CA SER A 535 24.01 -10.25 11.48
C SER A 535 25.29 -9.42 11.63
N ARG A 536 25.53 -8.80 12.81
CA ARG A 536 26.64 -7.86 13.05
C ARG A 536 27.38 -8.07 14.39
N GLU A 537 27.22 -9.21 15.05
CA GLU A 537 27.97 -9.54 16.27
C GLU A 537 29.33 -10.21 16.00
N GLN A 538 29.54 -10.67 14.76
CA GLN A 538 30.76 -11.32 14.31
C GLN A 538 31.15 -10.83 12.92
N GLN A 539 32.38 -11.16 12.48
CA GLN A 539 32.94 -10.66 11.21
C GLN A 539 32.14 -11.16 9.98
N HIS A 540 31.69 -12.41 10.02
CA HIS A 540 30.85 -12.99 8.96
C HIS A 540 29.36 -12.79 9.27
N LYS A 541 28.54 -12.53 8.26
CA LYS A 541 27.11 -12.26 8.48
C LYS A 541 26.36 -13.56 8.74
N VAL A 542 25.64 -13.63 9.87
CA VAL A 542 24.71 -14.72 10.18
C VAL A 542 23.28 -14.24 9.93
N TYR A 543 22.52 -15.05 9.19
CA TYR A 543 21.13 -14.78 8.82
C TYR A 543 20.26 -16.00 9.12
N VAL A 544 18.94 -15.81 9.13
CA VAL A 544 17.97 -16.87 9.45
C VAL A 544 18.15 -18.11 8.58
N GLN A 545 18.43 -17.96 7.29
CA GLN A 545 18.67 -19.10 6.39
C GLN A 545 19.92 -19.91 6.74
N HIS A 546 20.90 -19.35 7.46
CA HIS A 546 22.06 -20.10 7.93
C HIS A 546 21.66 -21.01 9.09
N LEU A 547 20.87 -20.49 10.03
CA LEU A 547 20.35 -21.26 11.16
C LEU A 547 19.40 -22.37 10.70
N MET A 548 18.58 -22.10 9.67
CA MET A 548 17.70 -23.11 9.08
C MET A 548 18.48 -24.29 8.48
N ARG A 549 19.60 -24.03 7.79
CA ARG A 549 20.48 -25.10 7.30
C ARG A 549 21.12 -25.88 8.43
N ALA A 550 21.56 -25.20 9.48
CA ALA A 550 22.12 -25.85 10.66
C ALA A 550 21.10 -26.76 11.38
N MET A 551 19.80 -26.44 11.32
CA MET A 551 18.70 -27.28 11.82
C MET A 551 18.27 -28.38 10.83
N GLY A 552 19.01 -28.60 9.73
CA GLY A 552 18.55 -29.29 8.53
C GLY A 552 17.75 -30.58 8.73
N ALA A 553 18.26 -31.56 9.48
CA ALA A 553 17.57 -32.83 9.69
C ALA A 553 16.21 -32.66 10.40
N LYS A 554 16.17 -31.89 11.49
CA LYS A 554 14.94 -31.58 12.23
C LYS A 554 14.00 -30.71 11.39
N LEU A 555 14.54 -29.74 10.65
CA LEU A 555 13.74 -28.92 9.75
C LEU A 555 13.05 -29.79 8.69
N TRP A 556 13.76 -30.76 8.11
CA TRP A 556 13.17 -31.68 7.15
C TRP A 556 12.08 -32.57 7.77
N GLU A 557 12.30 -33.10 8.97
CA GLU A 557 11.30 -33.87 9.72
C GLU A 557 10.01 -33.08 9.93
N LEU A 558 10.14 -31.82 10.39
CA LEU A 558 9.01 -30.92 10.57
C LEU A 558 8.22 -30.71 9.28
N LEU A 559 8.93 -30.47 8.16
CA LEU A 559 8.31 -30.22 6.86
C LEU A 559 7.61 -31.46 6.28
N SER A 560 8.27 -32.62 6.35
CA SER A 560 7.87 -33.85 5.65
C SER A 560 6.92 -34.71 6.47
N SER A 561 7.30 -35.06 7.71
CA SER A 561 6.59 -36.04 8.54
C SER A 561 5.59 -35.38 9.48
N SER A 562 6.00 -34.30 10.16
CA SER A 562 5.16 -33.63 11.18
C SER A 562 4.14 -32.66 10.58
N ASN A 563 4.09 -32.57 9.24
CA ASN A 563 3.16 -31.71 8.51
C ASN A 563 3.17 -30.23 8.94
N ALA A 564 4.33 -29.68 9.33
CA ALA A 564 4.45 -28.31 9.79
C ALA A 564 3.92 -27.28 8.78
N HIS A 565 3.36 -26.19 9.31
CA HIS A 565 2.98 -25.00 8.57
C HIS A 565 4.11 -23.96 8.65
N VAL A 566 4.56 -23.50 7.49
CA VAL A 566 5.66 -22.57 7.31
C VAL A 566 5.12 -21.18 6.98
N TYR A 567 5.63 -20.19 7.71
CA TYR A 567 5.27 -18.80 7.54
C TYR A 567 6.53 -17.95 7.37
N ILE A 568 6.58 -17.15 6.31
CA ILE A 568 7.69 -16.24 6.02
C ILE A 568 7.16 -14.81 6.02
N ALA A 569 7.74 -13.93 6.84
CA ALA A 569 7.33 -12.52 6.89
C ALA A 569 8.50 -11.55 6.96
N GLY A 570 8.34 -10.36 6.37
CA GLY A 570 9.35 -9.30 6.40
C GLY A 570 9.73 -8.75 5.03
N ALA A 571 10.99 -8.35 4.85
CA ALA A 571 11.43 -7.65 3.63
C ALA A 571 11.28 -8.52 2.37
N SER A 572 10.61 -8.00 1.34
CA SER A 572 10.30 -8.68 0.06
C SER A 572 11.50 -8.93 -0.86
N ASN A 573 12.66 -8.36 -0.55
CA ASN A 573 13.87 -8.42 -1.39
C ASN A 573 14.51 -9.83 -1.40
N GLN A 574 15.72 -9.97 -0.86
CA GLN A 574 16.50 -11.22 -0.94
C GLN A 574 16.10 -12.26 0.12
N MET A 575 15.47 -11.82 1.23
CA MET A 575 15.21 -12.70 2.38
C MET A 575 14.30 -13.89 2.03
N PRO A 576 13.14 -13.73 1.37
CA PRO A 576 12.23 -14.84 1.12
C PRO A 576 12.84 -15.84 0.12
N LYS A 577 13.56 -15.33 -0.88
CA LYS A 577 14.32 -16.15 -1.85
C LYS A 577 15.39 -16.98 -1.15
N ALA A 578 16.15 -16.37 -0.23
CA ALA A 578 17.20 -17.05 0.53
C ALA A 578 16.65 -18.11 1.48
N VAL A 579 15.51 -17.85 2.14
CA VAL A 579 14.82 -18.81 3.01
C VAL A 579 14.29 -20.00 2.20
N ARG A 580 13.61 -19.75 1.08
CA ARG A 580 13.14 -20.80 0.16
C ARG A 580 14.28 -21.67 -0.36
N LYS A 581 15.39 -21.04 -0.76
CA LYS A 581 16.60 -21.73 -1.19
C LYS A 581 17.15 -22.64 -0.08
N ALA A 582 17.23 -22.16 1.16
CA ALA A 582 17.71 -22.98 2.28
C ALA A 582 16.79 -24.17 2.58
N MET A 583 15.47 -23.99 2.52
CA MET A 583 14.52 -25.11 2.67
C MET A 583 14.66 -26.12 1.53
N HIS A 584 14.91 -25.66 0.30
CA HIS A 584 15.23 -26.53 -0.84
C HIS A 584 16.49 -27.35 -0.63
N GLU A 585 17.57 -26.71 -0.21
CA GLU A 585 18.85 -27.39 0.08
C GLU A 585 18.66 -28.44 1.18
N VAL A 586 17.89 -28.13 2.23
CA VAL A 586 17.53 -29.08 3.29
C VAL A 586 16.71 -30.26 2.76
N ALA A 587 15.76 -30.03 1.85
CA ALA A 587 14.97 -31.10 1.24
C ALA A 587 15.81 -32.03 0.35
N VAL A 588 16.81 -31.48 -0.35
CA VAL A 588 17.75 -32.27 -1.16
C VAL A 588 18.69 -33.08 -0.26
N GLU A 589 19.29 -32.44 0.74
CA GLU A 589 20.31 -33.06 1.59
C GLU A 589 19.71 -34.10 2.56
N HIS A 590 18.64 -33.73 3.28
CA HIS A 590 18.05 -34.59 4.32
C HIS A 590 16.84 -35.39 3.82
N GLY A 591 16.15 -34.91 2.79
CA GLY A 591 15.03 -35.62 2.17
C GLY A 591 15.42 -36.52 1.01
N GLN A 592 16.68 -36.47 0.57
CA GLN A 592 17.19 -37.20 -0.61
C GLN A 592 16.34 -36.95 -1.87
N LEU A 593 15.70 -35.78 -1.95
CA LEU A 593 14.94 -35.37 -3.11
C LEU A 593 15.88 -34.80 -4.18
N ASP A 594 15.60 -35.06 -5.45
CA ASP A 594 16.20 -34.26 -6.51
C ASP A 594 15.56 -32.85 -6.55
N ALA A 595 16.15 -31.96 -7.35
CA ALA A 595 15.70 -30.56 -7.44
C ALA A 595 14.23 -30.43 -7.90
N ALA A 596 13.79 -31.28 -8.83
CA ALA A 596 12.44 -31.22 -9.39
C ALA A 596 11.39 -31.74 -8.38
N ALA A 597 11.73 -32.80 -7.64
CA ALA A 597 10.93 -33.34 -6.56
C ALA A 597 10.81 -32.35 -5.40
N ALA A 598 11.90 -31.67 -5.03
CA ALA A 598 11.87 -30.59 -4.03
C ALA A 598 10.98 -29.43 -4.49
N ASP A 599 11.06 -29.01 -5.75
CA ASP A 599 10.20 -27.95 -6.31
C ASP A 599 8.71 -28.35 -6.24
N ALA A 600 8.40 -29.59 -6.62
CA ALA A 600 7.05 -30.14 -6.56
C ALA A 600 6.53 -30.23 -5.12
N PHE A 601 7.39 -30.59 -4.16
CA PHE A 601 7.07 -30.64 -2.74
C PHE A 601 6.66 -29.27 -2.21
N PHE A 602 7.47 -28.22 -2.42
CA PHE A 602 7.14 -26.87 -1.94
C PHE A 602 5.93 -26.26 -2.66
N LYS A 603 5.76 -26.51 -3.96
CA LYS A 603 4.51 -26.13 -4.67
C LYS A 603 3.28 -26.80 -4.06
N THR A 604 3.41 -28.06 -3.61
CA THR A 604 2.32 -28.77 -2.92
C THR A 604 2.03 -28.15 -1.55
N LEU A 605 3.06 -27.74 -0.80
CA LEU A 605 2.87 -27.04 0.47
C LEU A 605 2.14 -25.70 0.29
N GLU A 606 2.52 -24.91 -0.71
CA GLU A 606 1.83 -23.65 -1.05
C GLU A 606 0.37 -23.89 -1.44
N ALA A 607 0.13 -24.85 -2.34
CA ALA A 607 -1.22 -25.19 -2.80
C ALA A 607 -2.14 -25.66 -1.65
N ARG A 608 -1.57 -26.28 -0.61
CA ARG A 608 -2.28 -26.70 0.61
C ARG A 608 -2.33 -25.63 1.70
N GLY A 609 -1.80 -24.44 1.47
CA GLY A 609 -1.72 -23.37 2.48
C GLY A 609 -0.77 -23.68 3.65
N ARG A 610 0.12 -24.67 3.51
CA ARG A 610 1.15 -25.03 4.48
C ARG A 610 2.44 -24.23 4.33
N LEU A 611 2.61 -23.52 3.22
CA LEU A 611 3.67 -22.52 3.06
C LEU A 611 3.03 -21.19 2.67
N GLN A 612 3.10 -20.21 3.57
CA GLN A 612 2.50 -18.90 3.42
C GLN A 612 3.57 -17.80 3.56
N CYS A 613 3.42 -16.71 2.82
CA CYS A 613 4.40 -15.65 2.74
C CYS A 613 3.71 -14.28 2.77
N GLU A 614 4.12 -13.41 3.68
CA GLU A 614 3.67 -12.03 3.76
C GLU A 614 4.88 -11.11 3.80
N THR A 615 5.28 -10.61 2.63
CA THR A 615 6.50 -9.82 2.48
C THR A 615 6.25 -8.49 1.80
N TRP A 616 6.99 -7.46 2.21
CA TRP A 616 6.82 -6.08 1.76
C TRP A 616 8.15 -5.40 1.44
#